data_AF-A0A4R3TEF2-F1
#
_entry.id   AF-A0A4R3TEF2-F1
#
_cell.length_a   1.000
_cell.length_b   1.000
_cell.length_c   1.000
_cell.angle_alpha   90.00
_cell.angle_beta   90.00
_cell.angle_gamma   90.00
#
_symmetry.space_group_name_H-M   'P 1'
#
loop_
_entity.id
_entity.type
_entity.pdbx_description
1 polymer ?
#
loop_
_entity_poly.entity_id
_entity_poly.type
_entity_poly.pdbx_seq_one_letter_code
_entity_poly.pdbx_strand_id
1 'polypeptide(L)'
;MSRIWFSGDLETAAAFWRIDRRDGVTLGFTTHDADLWFDGLLHRAAPGMVPSSIRKSAGFEADSAEVRGTLTHEAISAEDLAGGRFDGAFVRIGLVDWETRERTTLYTGTIGAVSQEDGTFSAELASRKEELARDPVPRTSPSCRASFCGPGCNLDPQRFTREVSIAAVDAEDTSLLLGTTVDPALFAGGSLRWLEGPYAGMTMKIAGWMGDRLTLGDPLDRQPPPGTRAFLREGCDHIELSAERLAPGRADNPEQSAADPGRLNAPQDLPAMPTVLAAFELPCDPATAGTGEARLFAALSSAGSNWSGAALFADRGDGALHPLGPSGRKRATMGRATDALPPMSPLLFDRRSRLEVTLVDAAMQLVAATTRQLAEGANLAFLGEEMIQFARATSLGNGRWRLEGLLRGRGGTEGAVSGHVAGENFVLLDGSAVALDPALVGTAMNRKVVALGRGDAGPVTAPLQASGLTLRPLAPVHPRPAMLQDGTLRLEWTRRARGNWVWQDGIDVPLMEHAESYLVTAGPLAAPLASWTVSSSRLDIPPGTLAHLAALAPGEILRVRQQGTYALSDPLPLFRLP
;
A
#
# COMPACT_ATOMS: atom_id res chain seq x y z
N MET A 1 6.53 -30.17 -6.45
CA MET A 1 5.55 -30.87 -7.32
C MET A 1 4.38 -31.28 -6.43
N SER A 2 3.14 -31.10 -6.85
CA SER A 2 1.97 -31.56 -6.08
C SER A 2 1.89 -33.08 -6.11
N ARG A 3 1.63 -33.73 -4.96
CA ARG A 3 1.36 -35.17 -4.89
C ARG A 3 0.27 -35.60 -5.86
N ILE A 4 0.49 -36.76 -6.49
CA ILE A 4 -0.50 -37.46 -7.29
C ILE A 4 -1.23 -38.44 -6.37
N TRP A 5 -2.51 -38.19 -6.13
CA TRP A 5 -3.36 -39.04 -5.29
C TRP A 5 -3.85 -40.25 -6.07
N PHE A 6 -4.00 -41.38 -5.39
CA PHE A 6 -4.42 -42.67 -5.94
C PHE A 6 -3.49 -43.21 -7.04
N SER A 7 -2.18 -42.94 -6.92
CA SER A 7 -1.17 -43.43 -7.87
C SER A 7 -0.72 -44.88 -7.61
N GLY A 8 -1.08 -45.44 -6.46
CA GLY A 8 -0.79 -46.83 -6.08
C GLY A 8 -2.02 -47.53 -5.51
N ASP A 9 -1.97 -48.86 -5.45
CA ASP A 9 -3.09 -49.70 -5.01
C ASP A 9 -3.42 -49.56 -3.52
N LEU A 10 -2.46 -49.11 -2.71
CA LEU A 10 -2.60 -48.83 -1.28
C LEU A 10 -2.07 -47.42 -0.99
N GLU A 11 -2.95 -46.55 -0.52
CA GLU A 11 -2.60 -45.17 -0.18
C GLU A 11 -3.33 -44.71 1.08
N THR A 12 -2.66 -43.87 1.86
CA THR A 12 -3.14 -43.36 3.15
C THR A 12 -4.04 -42.14 3.02
N ALA A 13 -4.98 -42.15 2.07
CA ALA A 13 -5.81 -40.99 1.73
C ALA A 13 -7.21 -41.03 2.36
N ALA A 14 -7.56 -40.02 3.17
CA ALA A 14 -8.90 -39.77 3.69
C ALA A 14 -9.48 -38.47 3.12
N ALA A 15 -10.80 -38.41 2.93
CA ALA A 15 -11.45 -37.16 2.62
C ALA A 15 -11.55 -36.28 3.88
N PHE A 16 -11.49 -34.97 3.70
CA PHE A 16 -11.72 -34.01 4.77
C PHE A 16 -12.69 -32.91 4.36
N TRP A 17 -13.30 -32.33 5.38
CA TRP A 17 -14.25 -31.25 5.28
C TRP A 17 -13.93 -30.17 6.29
N ARG A 18 -14.02 -28.92 5.85
CA ARG A 18 -14.03 -27.76 6.72
C ARG A 18 -15.23 -26.90 6.39
N ILE A 19 -16.08 -26.66 7.38
CA ILE A 19 -17.29 -25.86 7.27
C ILE A 19 -17.12 -24.65 8.20
N ASP A 20 -17.06 -23.45 7.62
CA ASP A 20 -16.99 -22.19 8.34
C ASP A 20 -18.42 -21.57 8.35
N ARG A 21 -19.14 -21.70 9.47
CA ARG A 21 -20.52 -21.17 9.65
C ARG A 21 -20.51 -19.65 9.82
N ARG A 22 -21.63 -19.01 9.46
CA ARG A 22 -21.78 -17.53 9.52
C ARG A 22 -21.82 -16.97 10.94
N ASP A 23 -22.12 -17.81 11.93
CA ASP A 23 -22.09 -17.47 13.36
C ASP A 23 -20.67 -17.48 13.96
N GLY A 24 -19.66 -17.90 13.20
CA GLY A 24 -18.26 -17.94 13.62
C GLY A 24 -17.78 -19.32 14.09
N VAL A 25 -18.63 -20.35 14.06
CA VAL A 25 -18.22 -21.72 14.36
C VAL A 25 -17.56 -22.36 13.14
N THR A 26 -16.36 -22.90 13.30
CA THR A 26 -15.71 -23.74 12.29
C THR A 26 -15.77 -25.20 12.71
N LEU A 27 -16.26 -26.06 11.82
CA LEU A 27 -16.35 -27.51 12.00
C LEU A 27 -15.41 -28.23 11.04
N GLY A 28 -14.70 -29.23 11.53
CA GLY A 28 -13.79 -30.06 10.76
C GLY A 28 -14.20 -31.52 10.85
N PHE A 29 -14.19 -32.22 9.72
CA PHE A 29 -14.52 -33.65 9.67
C PHE A 29 -13.58 -34.39 8.73
N THR A 30 -13.39 -35.69 8.97
CA THR A 30 -12.62 -36.58 8.09
C THR A 30 -13.29 -37.94 7.96
N THR A 31 -13.13 -38.60 6.82
CA THR A 31 -13.61 -39.98 6.64
C THR A 31 -12.70 -41.02 7.31
N HIS A 32 -11.56 -40.62 7.88
CA HIS A 32 -10.75 -41.48 8.72
C HIS A 32 -11.54 -41.89 9.97
N ASP A 33 -11.23 -43.06 10.53
CA ASP A 33 -11.78 -43.55 11.79
C ASP A 33 -11.16 -42.92 13.05
N ALA A 34 -10.28 -41.93 12.88
CA ALA A 34 -9.59 -41.24 13.95
C ALA A 34 -9.52 -39.74 13.66
N ASP A 35 -9.53 -38.92 14.72
CA ASP A 35 -9.44 -37.48 14.59
C ASP A 35 -8.08 -37.05 14.03
N LEU A 36 -8.10 -36.07 13.13
CA LEU A 36 -6.90 -35.53 12.48
C LEU A 36 -6.78 -34.03 12.77
N TRP A 37 -5.59 -33.59 13.21
CA TRP A 37 -5.32 -32.17 13.45
C TRP A 37 -4.52 -31.55 12.30
N PHE A 38 -5.10 -30.58 11.61
CA PHE A 38 -4.42 -29.76 10.60
C PHE A 38 -5.18 -28.45 10.32
N ASP A 39 -4.53 -27.46 9.69
CA ASP A 39 -5.12 -26.13 9.43
C ASP A 39 -5.67 -25.40 10.66
N GLY A 40 -5.09 -25.69 11.84
CA GLY A 40 -5.51 -25.11 13.12
C GLY A 40 -6.86 -25.63 13.62
N LEU A 41 -7.35 -26.74 13.08
CA LEU A 41 -8.67 -27.31 13.37
C LEU A 41 -8.57 -28.83 13.60
N LEU A 42 -9.26 -29.32 14.63
CA LEU A 42 -9.51 -30.75 14.80
C LEU A 42 -10.56 -31.19 13.79
N HIS A 43 -10.17 -32.03 12.84
CA HIS A 43 -11.08 -32.71 11.94
C HIS A 43 -11.50 -34.01 12.61
N ARG A 44 -12.75 -34.06 13.06
CA ARG A 44 -13.28 -35.19 13.82
C ARG A 44 -13.60 -36.38 12.91
N ALA A 45 -13.41 -37.58 13.43
CA ALA A 45 -13.71 -38.81 12.72
C ALA A 45 -15.22 -38.90 12.39
N ALA A 46 -15.52 -38.92 11.10
CA ALA A 46 -16.87 -39.03 10.55
C ALA A 46 -16.86 -39.93 9.29
N PRO A 47 -16.64 -41.25 9.43
CA PRO A 47 -16.50 -42.18 8.30
C PRO A 47 -17.69 -42.19 7.33
N GLY A 48 -18.89 -41.85 7.82
CA GLY A 48 -20.11 -41.75 7.01
C GLY A 48 -20.25 -40.47 6.19
N MET A 49 -19.34 -39.51 6.35
CA MET A 49 -19.43 -38.19 5.69
C MET A 49 -18.62 -38.16 4.39
N VAL A 50 -19.15 -38.82 3.37
CA VAL A 50 -18.49 -39.01 2.07
C VAL A 50 -19.11 -38.09 1.01
N PRO A 51 -18.31 -37.40 0.18
CA PRO A 51 -18.87 -36.62 -0.93
C PRO A 51 -19.52 -37.56 -1.94
N SER A 52 -20.80 -37.37 -2.25
CA SER A 52 -21.54 -38.25 -3.17
C SER A 52 -21.15 -38.02 -4.63
N SER A 53 -20.99 -36.75 -5.05
CA SER A 53 -20.37 -36.40 -6.33
C SER A 53 -19.84 -34.97 -6.35
N ILE A 54 -18.63 -34.78 -6.90
CA ILE A 54 -18.06 -33.45 -7.17
C ILE A 54 -17.81 -33.39 -8.68
N ARG A 55 -18.58 -32.56 -9.39
CA ARG A 55 -18.36 -32.33 -10.83
C ARG A 55 -17.59 -31.04 -11.03
N LYS A 56 -16.45 -31.13 -11.70
CA LYS A 56 -15.65 -29.96 -12.09
C LYS A 56 -15.72 -29.81 -13.60
N SER A 57 -16.12 -28.63 -14.04
CA SER A 57 -16.11 -28.26 -15.46
C SER A 57 -14.95 -27.31 -15.75
N ALA A 58 -14.51 -27.26 -17.02
CA ALA A 58 -13.54 -26.25 -17.46
C ALA A 58 -14.19 -24.88 -17.75
N GLY A 59 -15.53 -24.83 -17.84
CA GLY A 59 -16.30 -23.61 -18.12
C GLY A 59 -16.46 -22.70 -16.90
N PHE A 60 -17.08 -21.54 -17.13
CA PHE A 60 -17.36 -20.53 -16.11
C PHE A 60 -18.69 -20.74 -15.37
N GLU A 61 -19.54 -21.66 -15.84
CA GLU A 61 -20.76 -22.06 -15.14
C GLU A 61 -20.44 -22.64 -13.76
N ALA A 62 -21.36 -22.44 -12.81
CA ALA A 62 -21.21 -22.97 -11.48
C ALA A 62 -21.03 -24.49 -11.51
N ASP A 63 -19.94 -24.96 -10.89
CA ASP A 63 -19.74 -26.39 -10.68
C ASP A 63 -20.77 -26.87 -9.64
N SER A 64 -21.54 -27.89 -9.99
CA SER A 64 -22.46 -28.52 -9.04
C SER A 64 -21.72 -29.59 -8.24
N ALA A 65 -21.90 -29.53 -6.92
CA ALA A 65 -21.57 -30.61 -6.02
C ALA A 65 -22.77 -30.85 -5.12
N GLU A 66 -23.19 -32.10 -5.01
CA GLU A 66 -24.20 -32.54 -4.06
C GLU A 66 -23.48 -33.27 -2.94
N VAL A 67 -23.91 -33.02 -1.70
CA VAL A 67 -23.40 -33.72 -0.54
C VAL A 67 -24.56 -34.38 0.16
N ARG A 68 -24.40 -35.68 0.41
CA ARG A 68 -25.31 -36.46 1.23
C ARG A 68 -24.53 -37.04 2.39
N GLY A 69 -25.09 -36.92 3.59
CA GLY A 69 -24.49 -37.47 4.79
C GLY A 69 -25.58 -37.90 5.77
N THR A 70 -25.30 -38.94 6.53
CA THR A 70 -26.13 -39.29 7.69
C THR A 70 -25.82 -38.33 8.84
N LEU A 71 -26.84 -37.90 9.60
CA LEU A 71 -26.75 -37.00 10.78
C LEU A 71 -26.06 -37.65 11.99
N THR A 72 -24.98 -38.40 11.77
CA THR A 72 -24.40 -39.27 12.79
C THR A 72 -23.34 -38.57 13.62
N HIS A 73 -22.90 -37.38 13.24
CA HIS A 73 -21.96 -36.61 14.04
C HIS A 73 -22.68 -35.59 14.90
N GLU A 74 -22.43 -35.64 16.22
CA GLU A 74 -22.97 -34.73 17.25
C GLU A 74 -22.80 -33.22 16.97
N ALA A 75 -21.96 -32.87 15.99
CA ALA A 75 -21.62 -31.49 15.65
C ALA A 75 -22.51 -30.91 14.52
N ILE A 76 -23.31 -31.75 13.85
CA ILE A 76 -24.33 -31.35 12.89
C ILE A 76 -25.68 -31.84 13.44
N SER A 77 -26.27 -31.06 14.34
CA SER A 77 -27.57 -31.41 14.91
C SER A 77 -28.70 -31.07 13.93
N ALA A 78 -29.78 -31.85 13.95
CA ALA A 78 -31.02 -31.52 13.23
C ALA A 78 -31.57 -30.16 13.67
N GLU A 79 -31.35 -29.82 14.94
CA GLU A 79 -31.70 -28.53 15.52
C GLU A 79 -30.94 -27.36 14.86
N ASP A 80 -29.66 -27.52 14.55
CA ASP A 80 -28.85 -26.48 13.90
C ASP A 80 -29.18 -26.32 12.43
N LEU A 81 -29.48 -27.43 11.75
CA LEU A 81 -29.93 -27.42 10.35
C LEU A 81 -31.29 -26.74 10.22
N ALA A 82 -32.27 -27.11 11.05
CA ALA A 82 -33.58 -26.49 11.05
C ALA A 82 -33.52 -24.98 11.38
N GLY A 83 -32.55 -24.58 12.20
CA GLY A 83 -32.30 -23.17 12.51
C GLY A 83 -31.50 -22.40 11.44
N GLY A 84 -31.25 -22.99 10.27
CA GLY A 84 -30.54 -22.33 9.15
C GLY A 84 -29.07 -22.01 9.42
N ARG A 85 -28.43 -22.62 10.43
CA ARG A 85 -27.06 -22.27 10.85
C ARG A 85 -26.00 -22.60 9.80
N PHE A 86 -26.31 -23.51 8.89
CA PHE A 86 -25.45 -23.94 7.80
C PHE A 86 -25.73 -23.19 6.50
N ASP A 87 -26.80 -22.38 6.43
CA ASP A 87 -27.18 -21.67 5.22
C ASP A 87 -26.14 -20.61 4.86
N GLY A 88 -25.58 -20.75 3.66
CA GLY A 88 -24.50 -19.89 3.18
C GLY A 88 -23.21 -20.02 3.98
N ALA A 89 -23.02 -21.11 4.72
CA ALA A 89 -21.74 -21.46 5.34
C ALA A 89 -20.71 -21.78 4.25
N PHE A 90 -19.45 -21.42 4.49
CA PHE A 90 -18.37 -21.70 3.54
C PHE A 90 -17.86 -23.13 3.75
N VAL A 91 -17.67 -23.87 2.66
CA VAL A 91 -17.22 -25.27 2.72
C VAL A 91 -15.98 -25.50 1.87
N ARG A 92 -15.04 -26.26 2.42
CA ARG A 92 -13.87 -26.82 1.74
C ARG A 92 -13.89 -28.33 1.86
N ILE A 93 -13.71 -29.00 0.73
CA ILE A 93 -13.66 -30.47 0.63
C ILE A 93 -12.35 -30.85 -0.03
N GLY A 94 -11.63 -31.82 0.52
CA GLY A 94 -10.36 -32.24 -0.01
C GLY A 94 -9.94 -33.64 0.40
N LEU A 95 -8.70 -33.98 0.06
CA LEU A 95 -8.03 -35.22 0.48
C LEU A 95 -6.87 -34.86 1.41
N VAL A 96 -6.67 -35.68 2.43
CA VAL A 96 -5.55 -35.60 3.37
C VAL A 96 -4.92 -36.97 3.52
N ASP A 97 -3.60 -36.99 3.61
CA ASP A 97 -2.88 -38.18 4.00
C ASP A 97 -2.84 -38.24 5.52
N TRP A 98 -3.44 -39.27 6.10
CA TRP A 98 -3.56 -39.34 7.55
C TRP A 98 -2.23 -39.58 8.27
N GLU A 99 -1.19 -40.06 7.58
CA GLU A 99 0.16 -40.24 8.12
C GLU A 99 1.04 -39.00 7.94
N THR A 100 1.04 -38.38 6.76
CA THR A 100 1.95 -37.26 6.46
C THR A 100 1.31 -35.90 6.68
N ARG A 101 -0.03 -35.82 6.72
CA ARG A 101 -0.84 -34.60 6.79
C ARG A 101 -0.68 -33.69 5.56
N GLU A 102 -0.05 -34.20 4.51
CA GLU A 102 -0.12 -33.60 3.18
C GLU A 102 -1.58 -33.64 2.69
N ARG A 103 -2.03 -32.59 2.01
CA ARG A 103 -3.44 -32.44 1.64
C ARG A 103 -3.63 -31.62 0.39
N THR A 104 -4.76 -31.84 -0.28
CA THR A 104 -5.20 -31.05 -1.42
C THR A 104 -6.68 -30.72 -1.33
N THR A 105 -7.08 -29.53 -1.77
CA THR A 105 -8.47 -29.12 -1.83
C THR A 105 -9.06 -29.49 -3.18
N LEU A 106 -10.15 -30.25 -3.18
CA LEU A 106 -10.86 -30.66 -4.39
C LEU A 106 -11.96 -29.66 -4.77
N TYR A 107 -12.67 -29.14 -3.76
CA TYR A 107 -13.82 -28.27 -3.92
C TYR A 107 -13.82 -27.14 -2.88
N THR A 108 -14.31 -25.97 -3.28
CA THR A 108 -14.55 -24.83 -2.40
C THR A 108 -15.80 -24.11 -2.87
N GLY A 109 -16.68 -23.78 -1.94
CA GLY A 109 -17.96 -23.15 -2.24
C GLY A 109 -18.73 -22.75 -0.99
N THR A 110 -20.01 -22.47 -1.17
CA THR A 110 -20.96 -22.20 -0.08
C THR A 110 -22.06 -23.24 -0.06
N ILE A 111 -22.51 -23.59 1.13
CA ILE A 111 -23.69 -24.43 1.35
C ILE A 111 -24.93 -23.59 1.01
N GLY A 112 -25.80 -24.12 0.15
CA GLY A 112 -27.11 -23.54 -0.15
C GLY A 112 -28.11 -23.82 0.99
N ALA A 113 -29.39 -24.01 0.63
CA ALA A 113 -30.37 -24.52 1.58
C ALA A 113 -30.08 -25.99 1.89
N VAL A 114 -30.17 -26.38 3.16
CA VAL A 114 -30.02 -27.78 3.58
C VAL A 114 -31.41 -28.40 3.77
N SER A 115 -31.65 -29.55 3.13
CA SER A 115 -32.86 -30.35 3.33
C SER A 115 -32.56 -31.58 4.18
N GLN A 116 -33.57 -32.07 4.89
CA GLN A 116 -33.48 -33.24 5.76
C GLN A 116 -34.63 -34.20 5.45
N GLU A 117 -34.30 -35.49 5.26
CA GLU A 117 -35.26 -36.57 5.08
C GLU A 117 -34.70 -37.87 5.69
N ASP A 118 -35.50 -38.61 6.46
CA ASP A 118 -35.15 -39.92 7.03
C ASP A 118 -33.79 -40.00 7.76
N GLY A 119 -33.42 -38.97 8.54
CA GLY A 119 -32.15 -38.94 9.29
C GLY A 119 -30.90 -38.69 8.43
N THR A 120 -31.10 -38.41 7.15
CA THR A 120 -30.07 -37.97 6.20
C THR A 120 -30.27 -36.49 5.90
N PHE A 121 -29.19 -35.76 5.68
CA PHE A 121 -29.25 -34.40 5.15
C PHE A 121 -28.69 -34.34 3.74
N SER A 122 -29.25 -33.44 2.94
CA SER A 122 -28.79 -33.11 1.60
C SER A 122 -28.53 -31.61 1.53
N ALA A 123 -27.39 -31.23 0.99
CA ALA A 123 -27.04 -29.85 0.76
C ALA A 123 -26.51 -29.67 -0.67
N GLU A 124 -27.10 -28.72 -1.38
CA GLU A 124 -26.55 -28.25 -2.65
C GLU A 124 -25.41 -27.28 -2.37
N LEU A 125 -24.27 -27.48 -3.04
CA LEU A 125 -23.12 -26.61 -2.91
C LEU A 125 -22.97 -25.72 -4.13
N ALA A 126 -22.91 -24.41 -3.89
CA ALA A 126 -22.59 -23.42 -4.90
C ALA A 126 -21.07 -23.20 -4.95
N SER A 127 -20.44 -23.50 -6.08
CA SER A 127 -18.99 -23.34 -6.23
C SER A 127 -18.58 -21.87 -6.23
N ARG A 128 -17.29 -21.58 -6.01
CA ARG A 128 -16.76 -20.21 -6.16
C ARG A 128 -16.97 -19.58 -7.54
N LYS A 129 -17.26 -20.37 -8.59
CA LYS A 129 -17.60 -19.82 -9.91
C LYS A 129 -18.93 -19.06 -9.91
N GLU A 130 -19.82 -19.33 -8.95
CA GLU A 130 -21.03 -18.52 -8.73
C GLU A 130 -20.69 -17.04 -8.47
N GLU A 131 -19.52 -16.75 -7.89
CA GLU A 131 -19.05 -15.36 -7.69
C GLU A 131 -18.87 -14.62 -9.04
N LEU A 132 -18.66 -15.33 -10.15
CA LEU A 132 -18.52 -14.77 -11.50
C LEU A 132 -19.86 -14.36 -12.13
N ALA A 133 -20.98 -14.90 -11.64
CA ALA A 133 -22.31 -14.51 -12.08
C ALA A 133 -22.74 -13.14 -11.52
N ARG A 134 -21.99 -12.58 -10.57
CA ARG A 134 -22.24 -11.24 -10.04
C ARG A 134 -21.88 -10.19 -11.10
N ASP A 135 -22.83 -9.31 -11.42
CA ASP A 135 -22.56 -8.09 -12.19
C ASP A 135 -21.64 -7.15 -11.38
N PRO A 136 -20.35 -7.01 -11.75
CA PRO A 136 -19.42 -6.18 -10.99
C PRO A 136 -19.58 -4.70 -11.36
N VAL A 137 -20.34 -4.38 -12.40
CA VAL A 137 -20.50 -3.02 -12.91
C VAL A 137 -21.42 -2.27 -11.95
N PRO A 138 -20.93 -1.21 -11.28
CA PRO A 138 -21.80 -0.39 -10.46
C PRO A 138 -22.83 0.29 -11.36
N ARG A 139 -24.12 0.01 -11.14
CA ARG A 139 -25.18 0.78 -11.79
C ARG A 139 -25.19 2.19 -11.19
N THR A 140 -25.23 3.20 -12.04
CA THR A 140 -25.35 4.59 -11.60
C THR A 140 -26.74 4.80 -11.00
N SER A 141 -26.79 5.06 -9.69
CA SER A 141 -28.00 5.40 -8.94
C SER A 141 -27.75 6.70 -8.16
N PRO A 142 -28.78 7.55 -7.95
CA PRO A 142 -28.71 8.71 -7.06
C PRO A 142 -28.46 8.37 -5.59
N SER A 143 -28.73 7.12 -5.18
CA SER A 143 -28.59 6.64 -3.80
C SER A 143 -27.20 6.08 -3.47
N CYS A 144 -26.79 6.21 -2.21
CA CYS A 144 -25.59 5.55 -1.69
C CYS A 144 -25.65 4.02 -1.89
N ARG A 145 -24.59 3.41 -2.43
CA ARG A 145 -24.53 1.97 -2.72
C ARG A 145 -23.75 1.13 -1.71
N ALA A 146 -23.09 1.79 -0.76
CA ALA A 146 -22.28 1.09 0.23
C ALA A 146 -23.19 0.52 1.33
N SER A 147 -22.87 -0.68 1.83
CA SER A 147 -23.42 -1.13 3.10
C SER A 147 -22.95 -0.19 4.21
N PHE A 148 -23.85 0.19 5.10
CA PHE A 148 -23.53 1.11 6.20
C PHE A 148 -22.37 0.58 7.06
N CYS A 149 -21.40 1.44 7.34
CA CYS A 149 -20.11 1.09 7.97
C CYS A 149 -19.26 0.03 7.24
N GLY A 150 -19.65 -0.35 6.02
CA GLY A 150 -18.91 -1.29 5.17
C GLY A 150 -17.95 -0.60 4.19
N PRO A 151 -17.26 -1.39 3.35
CA PRO A 151 -16.41 -0.86 2.28
C PRO A 151 -17.18 0.10 1.37
N GLY A 152 -16.65 1.32 1.21
CA GLY A 152 -17.29 2.40 0.45
C GLY A 152 -18.08 3.40 1.29
N CYS A 153 -18.58 3.00 2.46
CA CYS A 153 -19.11 3.91 3.48
C CYS A 153 -17.98 4.37 4.41
N ASN A 154 -17.17 3.43 4.88
CA ASN A 154 -15.96 3.64 5.70
C ASN A 154 -16.19 4.39 7.03
N LEU A 155 -17.44 4.54 7.47
CA LEU A 155 -17.77 5.00 8.81
C LEU A 155 -17.36 3.95 9.86
N ASP A 156 -16.92 4.41 11.03
CA ASP A 156 -16.43 3.56 12.11
C ASP A 156 -17.58 2.72 12.70
N PRO A 157 -17.62 1.38 12.46
CA PRO A 157 -18.73 0.54 12.90
C PRO A 157 -18.92 0.57 14.42
N GLN A 158 -17.88 0.79 15.21
CA GLN A 158 -18.00 0.80 16.67
C GLN A 158 -18.86 1.97 17.17
N ARG A 159 -18.79 3.13 16.49
CA ARG A 159 -19.59 4.32 16.85
C ARG A 159 -21.09 4.11 16.64
N PHE A 160 -21.45 3.25 15.70
CA PHE A 160 -22.83 2.98 15.30
C PHE A 160 -23.32 1.60 15.80
N THR A 161 -22.57 0.97 16.71
CA THR A 161 -22.95 -0.26 17.42
C THR A 161 -23.31 0.07 18.85
N ARG A 162 -24.36 -0.55 19.38
CA ARG A 162 -24.63 -0.57 20.81
C ARG A 162 -24.91 -1.99 21.26
N GLU A 163 -24.41 -2.36 22.43
CA GLU A 163 -24.85 -3.58 23.11
C GLU A 163 -26.19 -3.29 23.78
N VAL A 164 -27.16 -4.20 23.58
CA VAL A 164 -28.50 -4.12 24.16
C VAL A 164 -28.86 -5.47 24.80
N SER A 165 -29.75 -5.44 25.78
CA SER A 165 -30.39 -6.64 26.33
C SER A 165 -31.83 -6.75 25.84
N ILE A 166 -32.32 -7.98 25.66
CA ILE A 166 -33.72 -8.23 25.31
C ILE A 166 -34.54 -8.41 26.58
N ALA A 167 -35.52 -7.55 26.83
CA ALA A 167 -36.40 -7.63 28.00
C ALA A 167 -37.53 -8.64 27.81
N ALA A 168 -38.13 -8.69 26.61
CA ALA A 168 -39.19 -9.64 26.27
C ALA A 168 -39.22 -9.91 24.77
N VAL A 169 -39.77 -11.07 24.38
CA VAL A 169 -39.86 -11.52 22.99
C VAL A 169 -41.30 -11.88 22.69
N ASP A 170 -41.81 -11.42 21.56
CA ASP A 170 -43.02 -11.91 20.92
C ASP A 170 -42.63 -12.76 19.72
N ALA A 171 -42.93 -14.06 19.77
CA ALA A 171 -42.63 -14.96 18.66
C ALA A 171 -43.66 -14.83 17.53
N GLU A 172 -44.92 -14.48 17.85
CA GLU A 172 -45.98 -14.35 16.84
C GLU A 172 -45.72 -13.13 15.93
N ASP A 173 -45.36 -12.00 16.53
CA ASP A 173 -45.05 -10.77 15.80
C ASP A 173 -43.57 -10.60 15.44
N THR A 174 -42.72 -11.59 15.79
CA THR A 174 -41.25 -11.51 15.62
C THR A 174 -40.68 -10.19 16.18
N SER A 175 -41.14 -9.80 17.37
CA SER A 175 -40.86 -8.48 17.96
C SER A 175 -40.17 -8.59 19.33
N LEU A 176 -39.29 -7.64 19.61
CA LEU A 176 -38.42 -7.62 20.77
C LEU A 176 -38.66 -6.34 21.58
N LEU A 177 -38.96 -6.48 22.87
CA LEU A 177 -38.85 -5.37 23.79
C LEU A 177 -37.39 -5.28 24.25
N LEU A 178 -36.74 -4.15 24.01
CA LEU A 178 -35.35 -3.92 24.44
C LEU A 178 -35.32 -3.47 25.91
N GLY A 179 -34.37 -4.00 26.68
CA GLY A 179 -34.09 -3.54 28.05
C GLY A 179 -33.30 -2.24 28.11
N THR A 180 -32.93 -1.68 26.96
CA THR A 180 -32.21 -0.41 26.81
C THR A 180 -33.02 0.52 25.92
N THR A 181 -33.22 1.76 26.37
CA THR A 181 -33.89 2.79 25.57
C THR A 181 -32.98 3.22 24.43
N VAL A 182 -33.51 3.19 23.21
CA VAL A 182 -32.85 3.64 21.99
C VAL A 182 -33.80 4.52 21.19
N ASP A 183 -33.27 5.35 20.29
CA ASP A 183 -34.07 6.10 19.34
C ASP A 183 -34.39 5.20 18.12
N PRO A 184 -35.65 4.78 17.91
CA PRO A 184 -36.02 3.90 16.80
C PRO A 184 -35.59 4.39 15.42
N ALA A 185 -35.56 5.71 15.21
CA ALA A 185 -35.28 6.31 13.91
C ALA A 185 -33.86 6.00 13.41
N LEU A 186 -32.90 5.86 14.32
CA LEU A 186 -31.49 5.56 13.98
C LEU A 186 -31.28 4.13 13.47
N PHE A 187 -32.23 3.23 13.69
CA PHE A 187 -32.09 1.80 13.41
C PHE A 187 -32.89 1.34 12.18
N ALA A 188 -33.52 2.26 11.45
CA ALA A 188 -34.18 1.96 10.19
C ALA A 188 -33.18 1.40 9.17
N GLY A 189 -33.43 0.18 8.65
CA GLY A 189 -32.48 -0.52 7.77
C GLY A 189 -31.24 -1.08 8.46
N GLY A 190 -31.20 -1.02 9.80
CA GLY A 190 -30.14 -1.55 10.64
C GLY A 190 -30.18 -3.07 10.79
N SER A 191 -29.40 -3.59 11.73
CA SER A 191 -29.34 -5.02 12.02
C SER A 191 -29.13 -5.31 13.50
N LEU A 192 -29.61 -6.47 13.95
CA LEU A 192 -29.36 -7.01 15.27
C LEU A 192 -28.50 -8.26 15.15
N ARG A 193 -27.35 -8.30 15.83
CA ARG A 193 -26.49 -9.48 15.95
C ARG A 193 -26.58 -10.05 17.36
N TRP A 194 -27.04 -11.28 17.49
CA TRP A 194 -27.14 -11.95 18.78
C TRP A 194 -25.74 -12.28 19.33
N LEU A 195 -25.50 -11.98 20.61
CA LEU A 195 -24.26 -12.33 21.29
C LEU A 195 -24.38 -13.65 22.06
N GLU A 196 -25.60 -13.97 22.48
CA GLU A 196 -25.91 -15.09 23.37
C GLU A 196 -27.22 -15.76 22.96
N GLY A 197 -27.54 -16.86 23.64
CA GLY A 197 -28.81 -17.56 23.47
C GLY A 197 -28.89 -18.40 22.18
N PRO A 198 -30.12 -18.82 21.79
CA PRO A 198 -30.31 -19.78 20.71
C PRO A 198 -29.88 -19.28 19.34
N TYR A 199 -29.69 -17.97 19.15
CA TYR A 199 -29.27 -17.36 17.88
C TYR A 199 -27.85 -16.79 17.92
N ALA A 200 -27.05 -17.10 18.94
CA ALA A 200 -25.72 -16.53 19.13
C ALA A 200 -24.88 -16.53 17.84
N GLY A 201 -24.32 -15.36 17.50
CA GLY A 201 -23.53 -15.14 16.29
C GLY A 201 -24.34 -14.80 15.02
N MET A 202 -25.64 -15.06 14.99
CA MET A 202 -26.51 -14.72 13.86
C MET A 202 -26.82 -13.24 13.80
N THR A 203 -27.00 -12.72 12.58
CA THR A 203 -27.36 -11.33 12.33
C THR A 203 -28.68 -11.27 11.57
N MET A 204 -29.67 -10.57 12.11
CA MET A 204 -31.01 -10.41 11.56
C MET A 204 -31.23 -8.96 11.16
N LYS A 205 -32.00 -8.73 10.09
CA LYS A 205 -32.36 -7.39 9.65
C LYS A 205 -33.47 -6.81 10.52
N ILE A 206 -33.42 -5.50 10.74
CA ILE A 206 -34.49 -4.78 11.42
C ILE A 206 -35.56 -4.45 10.38
N ALA A 207 -36.75 -5.00 10.55
CA ALA A 207 -37.90 -4.71 9.69
C ALA A 207 -38.56 -3.37 10.07
N GLY A 208 -38.54 -3.02 11.35
CA GLY A 208 -39.11 -1.77 11.83
C GLY A 208 -39.39 -1.79 13.33
N TRP A 209 -40.36 -0.98 13.74
CA TRP A 209 -40.79 -0.86 15.13
C TRP A 209 -42.32 -0.86 15.21
N MET A 210 -42.86 -1.55 16.20
CA MET A 210 -44.28 -1.59 16.55
C MET A 210 -44.44 -1.05 17.97
N GLY A 211 -44.80 0.22 18.10
CA GLY A 211 -44.78 0.90 19.40
C GLY A 211 -43.36 0.97 19.96
N ASP A 212 -43.12 0.34 21.11
CA ASP A 212 -41.82 0.26 21.78
C ASP A 212 -41.04 -1.04 21.48
N ARG A 213 -41.57 -1.87 20.58
CA ARG A 213 -40.95 -3.17 20.22
C ARG A 213 -40.26 -3.10 18.87
N LEU A 214 -39.06 -3.64 18.80
CA LEU A 214 -38.25 -3.79 17.59
C LEU A 214 -38.69 -5.05 16.83
N THR A 215 -39.07 -4.92 15.57
CA THR A 215 -39.47 -6.06 14.71
C THR A 215 -38.30 -6.52 13.84
N LEU A 216 -38.05 -7.83 13.79
CA LEU A 216 -37.02 -8.43 12.93
C LEU A 216 -37.60 -8.92 11.60
N GLY A 217 -36.75 -9.00 10.58
CA GLY A 217 -37.15 -9.44 9.23
C GLY A 217 -37.25 -10.96 9.07
N ASP A 218 -36.61 -11.72 9.96
CA ASP A 218 -36.60 -13.18 9.93
C ASP A 218 -37.35 -13.73 11.16
N PRO A 219 -38.16 -14.80 11.05
CA PRO A 219 -38.93 -15.37 12.16
C PRO A 219 -38.07 -15.83 13.34
N LEU A 220 -38.66 -15.82 14.54
CA LEU A 220 -38.04 -16.33 15.77
C LEU A 220 -38.65 -17.66 16.19
N ASP A 221 -38.17 -18.75 15.58
CA ASP A 221 -38.61 -20.13 15.89
C ASP A 221 -38.26 -20.63 17.30
N ARG A 222 -37.42 -19.89 18.04
CA ARG A 222 -37.05 -20.14 19.44
C ARG A 222 -37.12 -18.85 20.23
N GLN A 223 -37.52 -18.96 21.49
CA GLN A 223 -37.60 -17.80 22.36
C GLN A 223 -36.26 -17.58 23.08
N PRO A 224 -35.51 -16.49 22.80
CA PRO A 224 -34.34 -16.16 23.59
C PRO A 224 -34.76 -15.75 25.01
N PRO A 225 -34.05 -16.20 26.06
CA PRO A 225 -34.36 -15.83 27.43
C PRO A 225 -34.32 -14.30 27.65
N PRO A 226 -35.15 -13.72 28.54
CA PRO A 226 -34.98 -12.35 28.99
C PRO A 226 -33.56 -12.09 29.50
N GLY A 227 -33.01 -10.93 29.17
CA GLY A 227 -31.62 -10.55 29.44
C GLY A 227 -30.62 -10.94 28.36
N THR A 228 -31.02 -11.73 27.34
CA THR A 228 -30.14 -12.10 26.22
C THR A 228 -29.52 -10.86 25.58
N ARG A 229 -28.20 -10.89 25.39
CA ARG A 229 -27.44 -9.76 24.85
C ARG A 229 -27.33 -9.81 23.34
N ALA A 230 -27.35 -8.64 22.71
CA ALA A 230 -27.18 -8.47 21.27
C ALA A 230 -26.46 -7.16 20.95
N PHE A 231 -25.81 -7.10 19.79
CA PHE A 231 -25.38 -5.85 19.19
C PHE A 231 -26.44 -5.31 18.25
N LEU A 232 -26.90 -4.09 18.50
CA LEU A 232 -27.76 -3.33 17.63
C LEU A 232 -26.92 -2.38 16.79
N ARG A 233 -27.01 -2.50 15.47
CA ARG A 233 -26.32 -1.66 14.47
C ARG A 233 -27.31 -0.66 13.90
N GLU A 234 -26.99 0.63 14.01
CA GLU A 234 -27.74 1.70 13.33
C GLU A 234 -27.78 1.45 11.82
N GLY A 235 -28.82 1.93 11.16
CA GLY A 235 -28.97 1.84 9.71
C GLY A 235 -28.68 3.17 9.02
N CYS A 236 -28.76 3.18 7.69
CA CYS A 236 -28.66 4.39 6.89
C CYS A 236 -29.74 4.36 5.82
N ASP A 237 -30.33 5.52 5.59
CA ASP A 237 -31.33 5.81 4.58
C ASP A 237 -30.77 5.90 3.15
N HIS A 238 -29.46 5.71 2.98
CA HIS A 238 -28.73 5.82 1.72
C HIS A 238 -28.93 7.19 1.04
N ILE A 239 -28.19 8.22 1.49
CA ILE A 239 -28.26 9.61 0.99
C ILE A 239 -28.50 9.68 -0.52
N GLU A 240 -29.57 10.37 -0.91
CA GLU A 240 -29.88 10.75 -2.29
C GLU A 240 -29.23 12.10 -2.62
N LEU A 241 -28.31 12.11 -3.57
CA LEU A 241 -27.67 13.35 -4.04
C LEU A 241 -28.38 13.83 -5.31
N SER A 242 -29.16 14.91 -5.19
CA SER A 242 -29.66 15.65 -6.35
C SER A 242 -28.68 16.77 -6.71
N ALA A 243 -28.12 16.70 -7.92
CA ALA A 243 -27.30 17.76 -8.49
C ALA A 243 -28.12 18.50 -9.54
N GLU A 244 -28.62 19.69 -9.19
CA GLU A 244 -29.26 20.59 -10.14
C GLU A 244 -28.23 21.59 -10.68
N ARG A 245 -28.10 21.71 -12.00
CA ARG A 245 -27.29 22.76 -12.61
C ARG A 245 -28.03 24.09 -12.52
N LEU A 246 -27.72 24.88 -11.51
CA LEU A 246 -28.20 26.26 -11.41
C LEU A 246 -27.57 27.11 -12.52
N ALA A 247 -28.39 27.54 -13.49
CA ALA A 247 -28.00 28.60 -14.41
C ALA A 247 -27.88 29.92 -13.61
N PRO A 248 -26.89 30.79 -13.89
CA PRO A 248 -26.77 32.06 -13.18
C PRO A 248 -28.06 32.88 -13.35
N GLY A 249 -28.60 33.34 -12.22
CA GLY A 249 -29.83 34.11 -12.15
C GLY A 249 -29.73 35.39 -12.97
N ARG A 250 -30.61 35.51 -13.96
CA ARG A 250 -30.77 36.70 -14.81
C ARG A 250 -31.42 37.78 -13.96
N ALA A 251 -30.69 38.85 -13.65
CA ALA A 251 -31.25 40.05 -13.06
C ALA A 251 -32.31 40.66 -13.99
N ASP A 252 -33.32 41.26 -13.38
CA ASP A 252 -34.60 41.67 -13.92
C ASP A 252 -34.56 42.63 -15.14
N ASN A 253 -35.68 42.56 -15.88
CA ASN A 253 -36.20 43.38 -16.99
C ASN A 253 -35.89 42.99 -18.46
N PRO A 254 -36.93 42.77 -19.31
CA PRO A 254 -36.82 42.61 -20.75
C PRO A 254 -37.02 43.96 -21.44
N GLU A 255 -35.97 44.75 -21.60
CA GLU A 255 -35.93 45.69 -22.72
C GLU A 255 -35.37 44.98 -23.95
N GLN A 256 -36.01 45.20 -25.10
CA GLN A 256 -35.69 44.60 -26.39
C GLN A 256 -34.20 44.77 -26.70
N SER A 257 -33.40 43.72 -26.49
CA SER A 257 -32.02 43.71 -26.94
C SER A 257 -32.01 43.39 -28.43
N ALA A 258 -31.66 44.39 -29.23
CA ALA A 258 -31.16 44.17 -30.58
C ALA A 258 -30.03 43.12 -30.53
N ALA A 259 -29.95 42.28 -31.57
CA ALA A 259 -28.89 41.28 -31.67
C ALA A 259 -27.52 41.98 -31.65
N ASP A 260 -26.70 41.64 -30.64
CA ASP A 260 -25.32 42.09 -30.51
C ASP A 260 -24.47 41.35 -31.56
N PRO A 261 -23.76 42.04 -32.47
CA PRO A 261 -22.76 41.40 -33.32
C PRO A 261 -21.62 40.94 -32.41
N GLY A 262 -21.70 39.68 -31.94
CA GLY A 262 -20.89 39.14 -30.85
C GLY A 262 -19.46 39.68 -30.76
N ARG A 263 -19.05 40.05 -29.54
CA ARG A 263 -17.69 40.54 -29.28
C ARG A 263 -16.63 39.50 -29.59
N LEU A 264 -15.64 39.90 -30.40
CA LEU A 264 -14.38 39.19 -30.53
C LEU A 264 -13.68 39.17 -29.15
N ASN A 265 -13.55 38.00 -28.54
CA ASN A 265 -12.60 37.78 -27.46
C ASN A 265 -11.20 37.78 -28.08
N ALA A 266 -10.62 38.98 -28.26
CA ALA A 266 -9.24 39.10 -28.71
C ALA A 266 -8.34 38.30 -27.74
N PRO A 267 -7.40 37.48 -28.24
CA PRO A 267 -6.47 36.77 -27.38
C PRO A 267 -5.76 37.78 -26.48
N GLN A 268 -5.76 37.54 -25.18
CA GLN A 268 -5.06 38.41 -24.23
C GLN A 268 -3.56 38.34 -24.53
N ASP A 269 -2.99 39.47 -24.93
CA ASP A 269 -1.55 39.63 -25.14
C ASP A 269 -0.86 39.75 -23.78
N LEU A 270 -0.68 38.59 -23.13
CA LEU A 270 0.06 38.51 -21.88
C LEU A 270 1.57 38.56 -22.18
N PRO A 271 2.38 39.23 -21.34
CA PRO A 271 3.82 39.26 -21.52
C PRO A 271 4.42 37.86 -21.42
N ALA A 272 5.47 37.59 -22.19
CA ALA A 272 6.23 36.36 -22.07
C ALA A 272 6.92 36.32 -20.69
N MET A 273 6.78 35.18 -20.00
CA MET A 273 7.27 35.05 -18.63
C MET A 273 8.66 34.38 -18.58
N PRO A 274 9.54 34.80 -17.65
CA PRO A 274 10.89 34.25 -17.54
C PRO A 274 10.88 32.80 -17.02
N THR A 275 11.84 32.01 -17.47
CA THR A 275 12.03 30.60 -17.14
C THR A 275 12.73 30.45 -15.79
N VAL A 276 12.24 29.51 -14.99
CA VAL A 276 12.92 28.99 -13.80
C VAL A 276 13.36 27.56 -14.11
N LEU A 277 14.62 27.23 -13.79
CA LEU A 277 15.25 25.96 -14.13
C LEU A 277 15.88 25.31 -12.89
N ALA A 278 15.67 24.00 -12.74
CA ALA A 278 16.47 23.12 -11.88
C ALA A 278 16.89 21.89 -12.69
N ALA A 279 18.13 21.43 -12.50
CA ALA A 279 18.66 20.24 -13.15
C ALA A 279 19.21 19.28 -12.11
N PHE A 280 18.86 18.01 -12.20
CA PHE A 280 19.19 17.01 -11.19
C PHE A 280 19.27 15.61 -11.80
N GLU A 281 20.02 14.75 -11.12
CA GLU A 281 20.07 13.32 -11.42
C GLU A 281 19.18 12.55 -10.44
N LEU A 282 18.37 11.61 -10.96
CA LEU A 282 17.50 10.76 -10.15
C LEU A 282 18.10 9.36 -9.95
N PRO A 283 17.71 8.64 -8.89
CA PRO A 283 18.15 7.27 -8.64
C PRO A 283 17.81 6.33 -9.79
N CYS A 284 18.52 5.21 -9.87
CA CYS A 284 18.17 4.13 -10.80
C CYS A 284 16.74 3.62 -10.56
N ASP A 285 16.02 3.41 -11.65
CA ASP A 285 14.69 2.81 -11.69
C ASP A 285 14.72 1.67 -12.71
N PRO A 286 14.57 0.41 -12.28
CA PRO A 286 14.73 -0.77 -13.13
C PRO A 286 13.58 -0.90 -14.12
N ALA A 287 12.46 -0.19 -13.91
CA ALA A 287 11.37 -0.15 -14.86
C ALA A 287 11.68 0.72 -16.08
N THR A 288 12.63 1.67 -15.97
CA THR A 288 12.86 2.70 -16.99
C THR A 288 14.31 2.86 -17.47
N ALA A 289 15.28 2.15 -16.89
CA ALA A 289 16.69 2.28 -17.25
C ALA A 289 17.42 0.94 -17.41
N GLY A 290 18.28 0.86 -18.44
CA GLY A 290 19.30 -0.18 -18.55
C GLY A 290 20.36 -0.04 -17.45
N THR A 291 21.00 -1.16 -17.07
CA THR A 291 22.08 -1.17 -16.08
C THR A 291 23.28 -0.35 -16.58
N GLY A 292 23.42 0.90 -16.09
CA GLY A 292 24.63 1.70 -16.33
C GLY A 292 24.44 3.09 -16.97
N GLU A 293 23.21 3.53 -17.22
CA GLU A 293 22.95 4.87 -17.76
C GLU A 293 22.50 5.85 -16.65
N ALA A 294 23.03 7.08 -16.68
CA ALA A 294 22.63 8.12 -15.74
C ALA A 294 21.21 8.63 -16.06
N ARG A 295 20.41 8.93 -15.05
CA ARG A 295 19.04 9.43 -15.22
C ARG A 295 18.98 10.92 -14.93
N LEU A 296 19.20 11.72 -15.98
CA LEU A 296 19.32 13.18 -15.87
C LEU A 296 17.99 13.85 -16.23
N PHE A 297 17.59 14.86 -15.46
CA PHE A 297 16.35 15.59 -15.67
C PHE A 297 16.52 17.10 -15.53
N ALA A 298 15.70 17.85 -16.26
CA ALA A 298 15.48 19.28 -16.07
C ALA A 298 14.02 19.56 -15.72
N ALA A 299 13.78 20.24 -14.59
CA ALA A 299 12.50 20.80 -14.23
C ALA A 299 12.46 22.28 -14.63
N LEU A 300 11.44 22.64 -15.41
CA LEU A 300 11.26 24.00 -15.91
C LEU A 300 9.89 24.53 -15.52
N SER A 301 9.85 25.81 -15.13
CA SER A 301 8.61 26.45 -14.72
C SER A 301 8.67 27.95 -14.95
N SER A 302 7.59 28.65 -14.59
CA SER A 302 7.50 30.11 -14.65
C SER A 302 6.38 30.62 -13.77
N ALA A 303 6.49 31.86 -13.28
CA ALA A 303 5.57 32.48 -12.32
C ALA A 303 4.18 32.83 -12.88
N GLY A 304 3.95 32.58 -14.18
CA GLY A 304 2.65 32.78 -14.82
C GLY A 304 2.34 31.71 -15.87
N SER A 305 1.06 31.57 -16.19
CA SER A 305 0.54 30.58 -17.13
C SER A 305 0.94 30.83 -18.59
N ASN A 306 1.40 32.04 -18.92
CA ASN A 306 1.82 32.45 -20.26
C ASN A 306 3.28 32.09 -20.61
N TRP A 307 3.80 31.00 -20.04
CA TRP A 307 5.11 30.46 -20.39
C TRP A 307 4.99 29.41 -21.48
N SER A 308 5.76 29.56 -22.56
CA SER A 308 5.65 28.74 -23.78
C SER A 308 6.73 27.66 -23.91
N GLY A 309 7.50 27.39 -22.85
CA GLY A 309 8.66 26.51 -22.89
C GLY A 309 9.98 27.23 -23.20
N ALA A 310 11.07 26.47 -23.16
CA ALA A 310 12.42 26.94 -23.45
C ALA A 310 13.20 25.92 -24.31
N ALA A 311 14.18 26.42 -25.07
CA ALA A 311 15.20 25.57 -25.68
C ALA A 311 16.25 25.19 -24.63
N LEU A 312 16.60 23.91 -24.56
CA LEU A 312 17.56 23.38 -23.60
C LEU A 312 18.91 23.11 -24.26
N PHE A 313 19.97 23.39 -23.51
CA PHE A 313 21.36 23.15 -23.87
C PHE A 313 22.13 22.56 -22.68
N ALA A 314 23.16 21.77 -22.96
CA ALA A 314 24.17 21.36 -22.00
C ALA A 314 25.41 22.24 -22.15
N ASP A 315 25.93 22.73 -21.02
CA ASP A 315 27.30 23.19 -20.88
C ASP A 315 28.11 22.07 -20.22
N ARG A 316 29.09 21.53 -20.94
CA ARG A 316 29.88 20.38 -20.48
C ARG A 316 31.03 20.78 -19.56
N GLY A 317 31.03 22.01 -19.07
CA GLY A 317 32.09 22.59 -18.24
C GLY A 317 33.15 23.36 -19.03
N ASP A 318 32.97 23.46 -20.34
CA ASP A 318 33.82 24.20 -21.29
C ASP A 318 33.19 25.54 -21.71
N GLY A 319 31.97 25.84 -21.26
CA GLY A 319 31.23 27.04 -21.62
C GLY A 319 30.59 26.99 -23.00
N ALA A 320 30.74 25.89 -23.75
CA ALA A 320 30.07 25.69 -25.03
C ALA A 320 28.65 25.14 -24.82
N LEU A 321 27.69 25.63 -25.61
CA LEU A 321 26.29 25.20 -25.51
C LEU A 321 25.97 24.11 -26.54
N HIS A 322 25.68 22.91 -26.05
CA HIS A 322 25.30 21.76 -26.85
C HIS A 322 23.78 21.55 -26.81
N PRO A 323 23.05 21.54 -27.94
CA PRO A 323 21.59 21.41 -27.92
C PRO A 323 21.09 20.11 -27.29
N LEU A 324 20.09 20.21 -26.41
CA LEU A 324 19.36 19.07 -25.82
C LEU A 324 17.92 18.95 -26.34
N GLY A 325 17.43 19.96 -27.08
CA GLY A 325 16.08 20.02 -27.62
C GLY A 325 15.13 20.93 -26.80
N PRO A 326 13.84 20.97 -27.14
CA PRO A 326 12.87 21.83 -26.45
C PRO A 326 12.35 21.17 -25.16
N SER A 327 12.03 21.99 -24.15
CA SER A 327 11.39 21.51 -22.92
C SER A 327 9.90 21.14 -23.07
N GLY A 328 9.26 21.61 -24.14
CA GLY A 328 7.81 21.65 -24.23
C GLY A 328 7.17 22.70 -23.30
N ARG A 329 5.83 22.70 -23.23
CA ARG A 329 5.03 23.70 -22.47
C ARG A 329 4.58 23.23 -21.10
N LYS A 330 4.78 21.95 -20.75
CA LYS A 330 4.39 21.39 -19.45
C LYS A 330 5.30 22.00 -18.38
N ARG A 331 4.71 22.65 -17.39
CA ARG A 331 5.43 23.25 -16.26
C ARG A 331 5.62 22.22 -15.16
N ALA A 332 6.81 22.22 -14.57
CA ALA A 332 7.07 21.48 -13.34
C ALA A 332 6.53 22.23 -12.13
N THR A 333 5.95 21.48 -11.19
CA THR A 333 5.57 22.00 -9.87
C THR A 333 6.84 22.15 -9.04
N MET A 334 7.37 23.37 -8.96
CA MET A 334 8.64 23.64 -8.31
C MET A 334 8.64 24.99 -7.60
N GLY A 335 9.65 25.22 -6.77
CA GLY A 335 9.77 26.37 -5.90
C GLY A 335 11.11 26.42 -5.20
N ARG A 336 11.15 27.15 -4.09
CA ARG A 336 12.29 27.19 -3.18
C ARG A 336 11.87 26.92 -1.75
N ALA A 337 12.70 26.20 -1.02
CA ALA A 337 12.62 26.10 0.43
C ALA A 337 12.90 27.47 1.07
N THR A 338 12.07 27.86 2.03
CA THR A 338 12.17 29.13 2.74
C THR A 338 12.99 28.97 4.03
N ASP A 339 12.94 27.79 4.63
CA ASP A 339 13.73 27.38 5.78
C ASP A 339 14.57 26.13 5.47
N ALA A 340 15.55 25.87 6.34
CA ALA A 340 16.40 24.68 6.26
C ALA A 340 15.77 23.53 7.04
N LEU A 341 15.71 22.34 6.43
CA LEU A 341 15.30 21.14 7.16
C LEU A 341 16.37 20.72 8.16
N PRO A 342 16.01 20.47 9.44
CA PRO A 342 16.97 19.97 10.40
C PRO A 342 17.45 18.55 10.04
N PRO A 343 18.67 18.17 10.47
CA PRO A 343 19.13 16.80 10.39
C PRO A 343 18.18 15.85 11.11
N MET A 344 17.83 14.73 10.48
CA MET A 344 17.02 13.67 11.07
C MET A 344 17.49 12.29 10.60
N SER A 345 17.03 11.22 11.24
CA SER A 345 17.32 9.87 10.80
C SER A 345 16.52 9.56 9.53
N PRO A 346 17.17 9.12 8.43
CA PRO A 346 16.48 8.68 7.22
C PRO A 346 15.75 7.33 7.41
N LEU A 347 16.00 6.65 8.53
CA LEU A 347 15.40 5.34 8.84
C LEU A 347 14.02 5.46 9.50
N LEU A 348 13.62 6.68 9.89
CA LEU A 348 12.37 6.92 10.61
C LEU A 348 11.45 7.81 9.80
N PHE A 349 10.15 7.64 10.00
CA PHE A 349 9.16 8.59 9.51
C PHE A 349 9.22 9.88 10.35
N ASP A 350 9.62 10.97 9.72
CA ASP A 350 9.85 12.25 10.38
C ASP A 350 8.52 12.99 10.59
N ARG A 351 7.97 12.85 11.80
CA ARG A 351 6.75 13.54 12.25
C ARG A 351 7.02 14.91 12.83
N ARG A 352 8.28 15.27 13.08
CA ARG A 352 8.66 16.43 13.88
C ARG A 352 9.07 17.60 13.01
N SER A 353 9.84 17.35 11.97
CA SER A 353 10.31 18.40 11.08
C SER A 353 9.18 18.91 10.20
N ARG A 354 9.27 20.18 9.85
CA ARG A 354 8.42 20.86 8.88
C ARG A 354 9.31 21.61 7.90
N LEU A 355 8.87 21.73 6.67
CA LEU A 355 9.54 22.51 5.63
C LEU A 355 8.53 23.49 5.05
N GLU A 356 8.90 24.76 4.92
CA GLU A 356 8.11 25.75 4.20
C GLU A 356 8.70 26.00 2.81
N VAL A 357 7.90 25.82 1.76
CA VAL A 357 8.30 26.06 0.38
C VAL A 357 7.45 27.16 -0.24
N THR A 358 8.07 27.98 -1.08
CA THR A 358 7.36 28.96 -1.93
C THR A 358 7.44 28.49 -3.38
N LEU A 359 6.30 28.14 -3.96
CA LEU A 359 6.20 27.70 -5.35
C LEU A 359 6.40 28.88 -6.31
N VAL A 360 6.91 28.57 -7.50
CA VAL A 360 7.21 29.57 -8.53
C VAL A 360 5.96 30.35 -8.97
N ASP A 361 4.83 29.65 -9.13
CA ASP A 361 3.53 30.23 -9.46
C ASP A 361 2.56 29.95 -8.31
N ALA A 362 1.88 30.99 -7.81
CA ALA A 362 0.94 30.89 -6.70
C ALA A 362 -0.30 30.03 -7.02
N ALA A 363 -0.58 29.80 -8.31
CA ALA A 363 -1.64 28.89 -8.74
C ALA A 363 -1.28 27.40 -8.58
N MET A 364 0.01 27.06 -8.44
CA MET A 364 0.44 25.67 -8.24
C MET A 364 -0.06 25.11 -6.91
N GLN A 365 -0.45 23.84 -6.92
CA GLN A 365 -1.04 23.16 -5.77
C GLN A 365 -0.20 21.95 -5.39
N LEU A 366 -0.10 21.70 -4.08
CA LEU A 366 0.42 20.46 -3.52
C LEU A 366 -0.73 19.74 -2.82
N VAL A 367 -0.77 18.42 -2.97
CA VAL A 367 -1.81 17.58 -2.38
C VAL A 367 -1.23 16.76 -1.24
N ALA A 368 -2.05 16.50 -0.21
CA ALA A 368 -1.68 15.57 0.85
C ALA A 368 -1.73 14.12 0.33
N ALA A 369 -0.94 13.25 0.97
CA ALA A 369 -0.91 11.82 0.69
C ALA A 369 -1.10 11.03 1.99
N THR A 370 -1.91 9.98 1.91
CA THR A 370 -2.04 8.97 2.97
C THR A 370 -0.76 8.14 3.08
N THR A 371 -0.56 7.47 4.22
CA THR A 371 0.59 6.58 4.42
C THR A 371 0.69 5.49 3.34
N ARG A 372 -0.45 4.98 2.86
CA ARG A 372 -0.48 3.99 1.76
C ARG A 372 0.04 4.60 0.46
N GLN A 373 -0.47 5.77 0.09
CA GLN A 373 -0.01 6.49 -1.11
C GLN A 373 1.48 6.83 -1.03
N LEU A 374 1.99 7.21 0.14
CA LEU A 374 3.42 7.42 0.34
C LEU A 374 4.23 6.13 0.14
N ALA A 375 3.75 4.99 0.63
CA ALA A 375 4.39 3.70 0.39
C ALA A 375 4.42 3.32 -1.09
N GLU A 376 3.43 3.78 -1.86
CA GLU A 376 3.36 3.64 -3.33
C GLU A 376 4.18 4.70 -4.10
N GLY A 377 4.89 5.59 -3.40
CA GLY A 377 5.77 6.59 -4.02
C GLY A 377 5.14 7.97 -4.26
N ALA A 378 3.93 8.24 -3.75
CA ALA A 378 3.31 9.56 -3.87
C ALA A 378 4.12 10.66 -3.16
N ASN A 379 3.90 11.91 -3.59
CA ASN A 379 4.51 13.12 -3.02
C ASN A 379 6.04 13.08 -2.95
N LEU A 380 6.68 12.38 -3.89
CA LEU A 380 8.13 12.39 -4.05
C LEU A 380 8.57 13.76 -4.57
N ALA A 381 9.55 14.36 -3.90
CA ALA A 381 10.11 15.65 -4.27
C ALA A 381 11.63 15.64 -4.11
N PHE A 382 12.28 16.45 -4.94
CA PHE A 382 13.70 16.74 -4.87
C PHE A 382 13.91 18.08 -4.15
N LEU A 383 14.70 18.08 -3.09
CA LEU A 383 15.01 19.25 -2.26
C LEU A 383 16.52 19.38 -2.12
N GLY A 384 17.11 20.39 -2.76
CA GLY A 384 18.56 20.57 -2.74
C GLY A 384 19.25 19.38 -3.42
N GLU A 385 19.79 18.44 -2.64
CA GLU A 385 20.33 17.15 -3.12
C GLU A 385 19.64 15.93 -2.49
N GLU A 386 18.59 16.15 -1.70
CA GLU A 386 17.83 15.10 -1.02
C GLU A 386 16.54 14.78 -1.78
N MET A 387 16.21 13.49 -1.86
CA MET A 387 14.85 13.09 -2.21
C MET A 387 14.03 12.86 -0.95
N ILE A 388 12.92 13.58 -0.86
CA ILE A 388 11.97 13.49 0.23
C ILE A 388 10.59 13.04 -0.26
N GLN A 389 9.78 12.49 0.64
CA GLN A 389 8.33 12.44 0.46
C GLN A 389 7.64 13.17 1.60
N PHE A 390 6.45 13.71 1.39
CA PHE A 390 5.69 14.43 2.41
C PHE A 390 4.23 13.98 2.49
N ALA A 391 3.72 13.77 3.70
CA ALA A 391 2.35 13.33 3.94
C ALA A 391 1.34 14.48 3.86
N ARG A 392 1.67 15.62 4.47
CA ARG A 392 0.77 16.76 4.58
C ARG A 392 1.35 17.95 3.82
N ALA A 393 0.50 18.63 3.07
CA ALA A 393 0.79 19.90 2.43
C ALA A 393 -0.32 20.89 2.80
N THR A 394 0.02 21.92 3.58
CA THR A 394 -0.92 22.95 4.02
C THR A 394 -0.57 24.26 3.35
N SER A 395 -1.52 24.83 2.60
CA SER A 395 -1.33 26.14 1.98
C SER A 395 -1.27 27.23 3.05
N LEU A 396 -0.26 28.09 2.95
CA LEU A 396 -0.07 29.29 3.78
C LEU A 396 -0.42 30.58 3.01
N GLY A 397 -1.03 30.45 1.83
CA GLY A 397 -1.36 31.54 0.91
C GLY A 397 -0.19 31.99 0.03
N ASN A 398 -0.51 32.64 -1.10
CA ASN A 398 0.44 33.23 -2.06
C ASN A 398 1.53 32.25 -2.54
N GLY A 399 1.14 31.01 -2.86
CA GLY A 399 2.09 29.98 -3.32
C GLY A 399 2.99 29.40 -2.24
N ARG A 400 2.83 29.80 -0.97
CA ARG A 400 3.59 29.22 0.16
C ARG A 400 2.88 28.01 0.72
N TRP A 401 3.65 26.98 1.06
CA TRP A 401 3.16 25.71 1.57
C TRP A 401 4.02 25.22 2.72
N ARG A 402 3.38 24.64 3.73
CA ARG A 402 4.04 23.89 4.79
C ARG A 402 3.91 22.39 4.51
N LEU A 403 5.04 21.70 4.51
CA LEU A 403 5.15 20.26 4.33
C LEU A 403 5.51 19.59 5.65
N GLU A 404 4.80 18.50 5.98
CA GLU A 404 5.00 17.74 7.21
C GLU A 404 4.83 16.23 6.99
N GLY A 405 5.33 15.42 7.93
CA GLY A 405 5.27 13.96 7.84
C GLY A 405 6.18 13.46 6.73
N LEU A 406 7.48 13.66 6.92
CA LEU A 406 8.48 13.50 5.87
C LEU A 406 9.11 12.10 5.91
N LEU A 407 9.34 11.52 4.73
CA LEU A 407 10.31 10.44 4.54
C LEU A 407 11.56 11.03 3.91
N ARG A 408 12.70 10.84 4.56
CA ARG A 408 13.98 11.49 4.25
C ARG A 408 14.93 10.52 3.53
N GLY A 409 15.89 11.04 2.77
CA GLY A 409 17.01 10.29 2.17
C GLY A 409 16.60 9.22 1.15
N ARG A 410 15.49 9.42 0.42
CA ARG A 410 14.96 8.41 -0.50
C ARG A 410 15.93 8.15 -1.66
N GLY A 411 15.92 6.93 -2.19
CA GLY A 411 16.67 6.60 -3.41
C GLY A 411 18.20 6.67 -3.29
N GLY A 412 18.77 6.59 -2.08
CA GLY A 412 20.22 6.68 -1.90
C GLY A 412 20.75 8.08 -1.60
N THR A 413 19.87 8.99 -1.15
CA THR A 413 20.22 10.39 -0.84
C THR A 413 20.37 10.64 0.67
N GLU A 414 20.57 9.60 1.48
CA GLU A 414 20.69 9.68 2.94
C GLU A 414 21.82 10.62 3.41
N GLY A 415 22.89 10.75 2.62
CA GLY A 415 23.98 11.68 2.90
C GLY A 415 23.58 13.17 2.89
N ALA A 416 22.53 13.53 2.15
CA ALA A 416 22.07 14.91 2.02
C ALA A 416 21.19 15.38 3.19
N VAL A 417 20.67 14.46 4.00
CA VAL A 417 19.65 14.71 5.05
C VAL A 417 20.08 15.77 6.08
N SER A 418 21.38 15.91 6.31
CA SER A 418 21.96 16.80 7.33
C SER A 418 22.47 18.15 6.81
N GLY A 419 22.43 18.38 5.49
CA GLY A 419 23.10 19.51 4.84
C GLY A 419 22.22 20.67 4.39
N HIS A 420 20.93 20.67 4.73
CA HIS A 420 19.98 21.62 4.15
C HIS A 420 20.25 23.07 4.55
N VAL A 421 20.03 23.96 3.59
CA VAL A 421 20.03 25.41 3.78
C VAL A 421 18.75 26.04 3.21
N ALA A 422 18.41 27.24 3.69
CA ALA A 422 17.30 28.00 3.13
C ALA A 422 17.61 28.43 1.67
N GLY A 423 16.58 28.48 0.83
CA GLY A 423 16.69 28.90 -0.57
C GLY A 423 16.95 27.78 -1.57
N GLU A 424 17.07 26.53 -1.11
CA GLU A 424 17.24 25.35 -1.94
C GLU A 424 16.07 25.14 -2.91
N ASN A 425 16.37 24.56 -4.08
CA ASN A 425 15.35 24.19 -5.04
C ASN A 425 14.45 23.09 -4.46
N PHE A 426 13.14 23.27 -4.60
CA PHE A 426 12.13 22.24 -4.37
C PHE A 426 11.48 21.89 -5.70
N VAL A 427 11.44 20.61 -6.06
CA VAL A 427 10.81 20.11 -7.29
C VAL A 427 9.96 18.91 -6.95
N LEU A 428 8.65 18.96 -7.22
CA LEU A 428 7.78 17.80 -7.12
C LEU A 428 8.04 16.86 -8.31
N LEU A 429 8.28 15.58 -8.04
CA LEU A 429 8.55 14.56 -9.05
C LEU A 429 7.25 13.88 -9.49
N ASP A 430 6.45 14.61 -10.29
CA ASP A 430 5.14 14.19 -10.82
C ASP A 430 5.18 13.80 -12.32
N GLY A 431 6.39 13.56 -12.85
CA GLY A 431 6.60 13.29 -14.28
C GLY A 431 6.47 14.51 -15.19
N SER A 432 6.56 15.72 -14.65
CA SER A 432 6.66 16.97 -15.43
C SER A 432 8.08 17.32 -15.87
N ALA A 433 9.11 16.79 -15.20
CA ALA A 433 10.50 17.04 -15.55
C ALA A 433 10.87 16.38 -16.89
N VAL A 434 11.70 17.08 -17.66
CA VAL A 434 12.17 16.64 -18.98
C VAL A 434 13.39 15.75 -18.79
N ALA A 435 13.33 14.52 -19.32
CA ALA A 435 14.49 13.63 -19.35
C ALA A 435 15.55 14.17 -20.32
N LEU A 436 16.82 14.13 -19.92
CA LEU A 436 17.96 14.62 -20.69
C LEU A 436 18.83 13.44 -21.13
N ASP A 437 19.37 13.52 -22.34
CA ASP A 437 20.33 12.54 -22.85
C ASP A 437 21.68 12.67 -22.12
N PRO A 438 22.11 11.65 -21.35
CA PRO A 438 23.37 11.70 -20.61
C PRO A 438 24.60 11.86 -21.50
N ALA A 439 24.58 11.29 -22.71
CA ALA A 439 25.68 11.40 -23.66
C ALA A 439 25.84 12.84 -24.17
N LEU A 440 24.72 13.56 -24.30
CA LEU A 440 24.75 14.98 -24.68
C LEU A 440 25.17 15.89 -23.53
N VAL A 441 24.75 15.58 -22.30
CA VAL A 441 25.11 16.35 -21.10
C VAL A 441 26.57 16.16 -20.68
N GLY A 442 27.20 15.03 -21.03
CA GLY A 442 28.61 14.74 -20.74
C GLY A 442 28.86 14.40 -19.26
N THR A 443 30.09 14.11 -18.86
CA THR A 443 30.43 13.55 -17.52
C THR A 443 31.25 14.47 -16.62
N ALA A 444 31.55 15.69 -17.05
CA ALA A 444 32.32 16.66 -16.25
C ALA A 444 31.61 17.04 -14.95
N MET A 445 32.36 17.24 -13.86
CA MET A 445 31.77 17.56 -12.55
C MET A 445 31.09 18.94 -12.49
N ASN A 446 31.54 19.89 -13.31
CA ASN A 446 31.02 21.27 -13.37
C ASN A 446 30.00 21.49 -14.50
N ARG A 447 29.43 20.41 -15.07
CA ARG A 447 28.41 20.48 -16.13
C ARG A 447 27.13 21.16 -15.66
N LYS A 448 26.46 21.87 -16.58
CA LYS A 448 25.25 22.66 -16.33
C LYS A 448 24.23 22.44 -17.43
N VAL A 449 22.97 22.71 -17.08
CA VAL A 449 21.87 22.81 -18.05
C VAL A 449 21.52 24.28 -18.22
N VAL A 450 21.31 24.69 -19.47
CA VAL A 450 20.97 26.06 -19.85
C VAL A 450 19.63 26.05 -20.56
N ALA A 451 18.74 26.96 -20.17
CA ALA A 451 17.45 27.19 -20.79
C ALA A 451 17.41 28.58 -21.44
N LEU A 452 16.81 28.65 -22.62
CA LEU A 452 16.54 29.86 -23.37
C LEU A 452 15.06 29.91 -23.76
N GLY A 453 14.26 30.61 -22.96
CA GLY A 453 12.85 30.89 -23.18
C GLY A 453 12.61 32.28 -23.76
N ARG A 454 11.44 32.48 -24.37
CA ARG A 454 11.07 33.75 -25.03
C ARG A 454 10.99 34.94 -24.07
N GLY A 455 10.65 34.69 -22.80
CA GLY A 455 10.56 35.72 -21.75
C GLY A 455 11.86 35.95 -20.99
N ASP A 456 12.96 35.29 -21.38
CA ASP A 456 14.23 35.36 -20.64
C ASP A 456 15.06 36.56 -21.11
N ALA A 457 15.61 37.32 -20.17
CA ALA A 457 16.53 38.41 -20.47
C ALA A 457 17.93 37.92 -20.92
N GLY A 458 18.24 36.64 -20.66
CA GLY A 458 19.48 35.98 -21.01
C GLY A 458 19.43 34.48 -20.65
N PRO A 459 20.51 33.72 -20.88
CA PRO A 459 20.54 32.29 -20.57
C PRO A 459 20.28 32.01 -19.09
N VAL A 460 19.28 31.17 -18.80
CA VAL A 460 19.01 30.68 -17.44
C VAL A 460 19.78 29.40 -17.23
N THR A 461 20.68 29.36 -16.25
CA THR A 461 21.59 28.23 -16.03
C THR A 461 21.36 27.57 -14.67
N ALA A 462 21.40 26.24 -14.63
CA ALA A 462 21.37 25.45 -13.41
C ALA A 462 22.50 24.40 -13.40
N PRO A 463 23.26 24.24 -12.30
CA PRO A 463 24.17 23.11 -12.14
C PRO A 463 23.38 21.81 -12.05
N LEU A 464 23.99 20.70 -12.48
CA LEU A 464 23.39 19.38 -12.31
C LEU A 464 23.59 18.88 -10.86
N GLN A 465 22.51 18.85 -10.09
CA GLN A 465 22.51 18.40 -8.70
C GLN A 465 22.54 16.87 -8.58
N ALA A 466 23.10 16.36 -7.48
CA ALA A 466 23.22 14.91 -7.19
C ALA A 466 23.93 14.10 -8.30
N SER A 467 24.89 14.72 -8.99
CA SER A 467 25.64 14.08 -10.09
C SER A 467 26.30 12.76 -9.66
N GLY A 468 26.06 11.69 -10.42
CA GLY A 468 26.56 10.33 -10.17
C GLY A 468 25.67 9.48 -9.27
N LEU A 469 24.54 10.00 -8.77
CA LEU A 469 23.60 9.27 -7.92
C LEU A 469 23.06 8.00 -8.58
N THR A 470 22.77 8.03 -9.89
CA THR A 470 22.21 6.86 -10.58
C THR A 470 23.16 5.68 -10.54
N LEU A 471 24.47 5.93 -10.69
CA LEU A 471 25.51 4.90 -10.88
C LEU A 471 26.25 4.51 -9.59
N ARG A 472 26.15 5.34 -8.54
CA ARG A 472 26.80 5.08 -7.24
C ARG A 472 26.02 4.04 -6.44
N PRO A 473 26.64 2.92 -6.01
CA PRO A 473 25.96 1.93 -5.16
C PRO A 473 25.41 2.56 -3.88
N LEU A 474 24.34 1.96 -3.35
CA LEU A 474 23.80 2.36 -2.06
C LEU A 474 24.78 2.00 -0.93
N ALA A 475 24.89 2.87 0.07
CA ALA A 475 25.73 2.60 1.24
C ALA A 475 25.25 1.33 1.97
N PRO A 476 26.14 0.40 2.36
CA PRO A 476 25.78 -0.73 3.22
C PRO A 476 25.08 -0.29 4.50
N VAL A 477 24.33 -1.19 5.14
CA VAL A 477 23.58 -0.90 6.38
C VAL A 477 23.77 -1.99 7.44
N HIS A 478 23.25 -1.75 8.64
CA HIS A 478 23.23 -2.70 9.77
C HIS A 478 24.62 -3.26 10.12
N PRO A 479 25.56 -2.39 10.56
CA PRO A 479 26.87 -2.82 11.02
C PRO A 479 26.73 -3.74 12.23
N ARG A 480 27.43 -4.87 12.20
CA ARG A 480 27.42 -5.90 13.24
C ARG A 480 28.86 -6.25 13.63
N PRO A 481 29.52 -5.41 14.44
CA PRO A 481 30.84 -5.74 14.99
C PRO A 481 30.72 -6.75 16.13
N ALA A 482 31.58 -7.75 16.16
CA ALA A 482 31.65 -8.75 17.23
C ALA A 482 33.10 -9.14 17.51
N MET A 483 33.47 -9.18 18.79
CA MET A 483 34.75 -9.76 19.22
C MET A 483 34.59 -11.27 19.40
N LEU A 484 35.40 -12.07 18.73
CA LEU A 484 35.41 -13.52 18.86
C LEU A 484 36.28 -13.97 20.05
N GLN A 485 36.15 -15.24 20.45
CA GLN A 485 36.86 -15.79 21.62
C GLN A 485 38.39 -15.76 21.47
N ASP A 486 38.90 -15.78 20.25
CA ASP A 486 40.33 -15.71 19.93
C ASP A 486 40.88 -14.26 19.87
N GLY A 487 40.03 -13.26 20.13
CA GLY A 487 40.37 -11.84 20.02
C GLY A 487 40.27 -11.26 18.60
N THR A 488 39.78 -12.03 17.63
CA THR A 488 39.50 -11.53 16.28
C THR A 488 38.28 -10.60 16.29
N LEU A 489 38.40 -9.42 15.69
CA LEU A 489 37.26 -8.53 15.44
C LEU A 489 36.58 -8.92 14.14
N ARG A 490 35.37 -9.48 14.23
CA ARG A 490 34.49 -9.73 13.09
C ARG A 490 33.64 -8.49 12.83
N LEU A 491 33.64 -8.05 11.58
CA LEU A 491 32.80 -6.96 11.09
C LEU A 491 31.87 -7.52 10.01
N GLU A 492 30.57 -7.42 10.24
CA GLU A 492 29.54 -7.80 9.26
C GLU A 492 28.64 -6.60 8.93
N TRP A 493 28.04 -6.62 7.75
CA TRP A 493 27.06 -5.62 7.31
C TRP A 493 26.02 -6.26 6.38
N THR A 494 25.02 -5.49 5.98
CA THR A 494 23.99 -5.90 5.04
C THR A 494 24.16 -5.14 3.72
N ARG A 495 24.24 -5.88 2.61
CA ARG A 495 24.27 -5.34 1.24
C ARG A 495 22.98 -4.61 0.91
N ARG A 496 23.09 -3.54 0.10
CA ARG A 496 21.96 -2.90 -0.57
C ARG A 496 22.19 -2.93 -2.08
N ALA A 497 21.12 -2.89 -2.85
CA ALA A 497 21.19 -2.82 -4.31
C ALA A 497 20.34 -1.65 -4.82
N ARG A 498 20.77 -1.04 -5.93
CA ARG A 498 20.04 0.03 -6.60
C ARG A 498 18.83 -0.53 -7.33
N GLY A 499 17.82 0.31 -7.57
CA GLY A 499 16.76 0.03 -8.52
C GLY A 499 15.69 -0.95 -8.05
N ASN A 500 16.02 -2.08 -7.41
CA ASN A 500 14.98 -3.00 -6.96
C ASN A 500 14.49 -2.65 -5.54
N TRP A 501 13.31 -2.01 -5.49
CA TRP A 501 12.68 -1.52 -4.27
C TRP A 501 11.56 -2.42 -3.75
N VAL A 502 11.28 -3.53 -4.43
CA VAL A 502 10.24 -4.48 -4.04
C VAL A 502 10.88 -5.61 -3.25
N TRP A 503 10.38 -5.84 -2.04
CA TRP A 503 10.78 -6.99 -1.25
C TRP A 503 9.96 -8.22 -1.69
N GLN A 504 10.59 -9.15 -2.39
CA GLN A 504 9.98 -10.44 -2.71
C GLN A 504 10.36 -11.46 -1.65
N ASP A 505 9.37 -12.18 -1.14
CA ASP A 505 9.59 -13.16 -0.07
C ASP A 505 10.52 -14.29 -0.55
N GLY A 506 11.54 -14.60 0.26
CA GLY A 506 12.48 -15.69 0.01
C GLY A 506 13.51 -15.44 -1.10
N ILE A 507 13.55 -14.25 -1.69
CA ILE A 507 14.48 -13.89 -2.77
C ILE A 507 15.34 -12.70 -2.33
N ASP A 508 16.67 -12.87 -2.38
CA ASP A 508 17.59 -11.76 -2.14
C ASP A 508 17.57 -10.77 -3.31
N VAL A 509 17.85 -9.50 -3.04
CA VAL A 509 17.80 -8.44 -4.04
C VAL A 509 18.92 -8.68 -5.08
N PRO A 510 18.62 -8.73 -6.39
CA PRO A 510 19.62 -8.94 -7.42
C PRO A 510 20.82 -8.01 -7.30
N LEU A 511 22.01 -8.55 -7.61
CA LEU A 511 23.22 -7.75 -7.68
C LEU A 511 23.18 -6.89 -8.95
N MET A 512 23.03 -5.58 -8.77
CA MET A 512 22.98 -4.58 -9.87
C MET A 512 24.38 -4.05 -10.24
N GLU A 513 25.42 -4.82 -9.93
CA GLU A 513 26.83 -4.56 -10.18
C GLU A 513 27.48 -5.80 -10.82
N HIS A 514 28.61 -5.65 -11.52
CA HIS A 514 29.30 -6.79 -12.13
C HIS A 514 29.80 -7.83 -11.11
N ALA A 515 30.14 -7.39 -9.90
CA ALA A 515 30.59 -8.25 -8.81
C ALA A 515 30.22 -7.64 -7.45
N GLU A 516 30.01 -8.49 -6.45
CA GLU A 516 29.90 -8.06 -5.07
C GLU A 516 31.30 -7.78 -4.54
N SER A 517 31.58 -6.52 -4.20
CA SER A 517 32.87 -6.08 -3.70
C SER A 517 32.72 -4.93 -2.70
N TYR A 518 33.54 -4.93 -1.65
CA TYR A 518 33.55 -3.91 -0.61
C TYR A 518 34.97 -3.48 -0.29
N LEU A 519 35.14 -2.16 -0.11
CA LEU A 519 36.34 -1.54 0.41
C LEU A 519 36.12 -1.18 1.87
N VAL A 520 36.82 -1.88 2.77
CA VAL A 520 36.90 -1.53 4.19
C VAL A 520 38.17 -0.71 4.42
N THR A 521 38.05 0.40 5.14
CA THR A 521 39.17 1.29 5.45
C THR A 521 39.21 1.63 6.93
N ALA A 522 40.40 1.76 7.49
CA ALA A 522 40.63 2.29 8.83
C ALA A 522 41.27 3.68 8.74
N GLY A 523 40.72 4.65 9.47
CA GLY A 523 41.19 6.04 9.49
C GLY A 523 40.47 6.97 8.49
N PRO A 524 41.09 8.12 8.14
CA PRO A 524 40.51 9.10 7.22
C PRO A 524 40.28 8.55 5.82
N LEU A 525 39.13 8.86 5.21
CA LEU A 525 38.78 8.35 3.87
C LEU A 525 39.73 8.83 2.76
N ALA A 526 40.31 10.02 2.91
CA ALA A 526 41.24 10.59 1.94
C ALA A 526 42.63 9.94 1.99
N ALA A 527 43.01 9.36 3.14
CA ALA A 527 44.30 8.75 3.38
C ALA A 527 44.16 7.63 4.43
N PRO A 528 43.61 6.46 4.03
CA PRO A 528 43.37 5.37 4.95
C PRO A 528 44.69 4.78 5.46
N LEU A 529 44.72 4.43 6.74
CA LEU A 529 45.87 3.80 7.41
C LEU A 529 46.00 2.32 7.02
N ALA A 530 44.86 1.69 6.75
CA ALA A 530 44.77 0.35 6.22
C ALA A 530 43.51 0.21 5.36
N SER A 531 43.56 -0.68 4.37
CA SER A 531 42.47 -0.97 3.46
C SER A 531 42.38 -2.45 3.15
N TRP A 532 41.16 -2.98 3.08
CA TRP A 532 40.87 -4.35 2.69
C TRP A 532 39.79 -4.36 1.62
N THR A 533 39.99 -5.14 0.56
CA THR A 533 38.95 -5.43 -0.44
C THR A 533 38.42 -6.84 -0.17
N VAL A 534 37.10 -6.96 0.05
CA VAL A 534 36.43 -8.23 0.31
C VAL A 534 35.28 -8.46 -0.67
N SER A 535 34.99 -9.72 -0.99
CA SER A 535 33.94 -10.14 -1.93
C SER A 535 32.67 -10.63 -1.26
N SER A 536 32.53 -10.42 0.04
CA SER A 536 31.35 -10.75 0.83
C SER A 536 31.12 -9.69 1.90
N SER A 537 29.92 -9.66 2.47
CA SER A 537 29.52 -8.67 3.48
C SER A 537 30.12 -8.91 4.88
N ARG A 538 31.41 -9.30 4.94
CA ARG A 538 32.14 -9.63 6.17
C ARG A 538 33.65 -9.39 6.02
N LEU A 539 34.27 -8.94 7.12
CA LEU A 539 35.73 -8.90 7.29
C LEU A 539 36.09 -9.34 8.72
N ASP A 540 37.05 -10.26 8.84
CA ASP A 540 37.64 -10.65 10.13
C ASP A 540 39.04 -10.00 10.26
N ILE A 541 39.26 -9.22 11.32
CA ILE A 541 40.52 -8.54 11.62
C ILE A 541 41.21 -9.24 12.79
N PRO A 542 42.39 -9.85 12.58
CA PRO A 542 43.14 -10.54 13.63
C PRO A 542 43.52 -9.62 14.80
N PRO A 543 43.66 -10.15 16.03
CA PRO A 543 43.95 -9.35 17.23
C PRO A 543 45.23 -8.52 17.12
N GLY A 544 46.30 -9.05 16.50
CA GLY A 544 47.56 -8.32 16.31
C GLY A 544 47.40 -7.09 15.41
N THR A 545 46.64 -7.23 14.32
CA THR A 545 46.34 -6.11 13.41
C THR A 545 45.45 -5.07 14.10
N LEU A 546 44.45 -5.52 14.85
CA LEU A 546 43.58 -4.63 15.61
C LEU A 546 44.36 -3.81 16.65
N ALA A 547 45.22 -4.46 17.42
CA ALA A 547 46.06 -3.80 18.43
C ALA A 547 47.01 -2.78 17.79
N HIS A 548 47.61 -3.12 16.64
CA HIS A 548 48.46 -2.19 15.91
C HIS A 548 47.69 -0.96 15.44
N LEU A 549 46.49 -1.14 14.87
CA LEU A 549 45.65 -0.03 14.40
C LEU A 549 45.19 0.86 15.55
N ALA A 550 44.77 0.28 16.67
CA ALA A 550 44.37 1.01 17.87
C ALA A 550 45.54 1.84 18.44
N ALA A 551 46.77 1.30 18.41
CA ALA A 551 47.95 2.03 18.84
C ALA A 551 48.34 3.17 17.88
N LEU A 552 48.16 2.97 16.57
CA LEU A 552 48.52 3.97 15.55
C LEU A 552 47.53 5.14 15.52
N ALA A 553 46.23 4.86 15.68
CA ALA A 553 45.17 5.84 15.55
C ALA A 553 43.97 5.52 16.46
N PRO A 554 44.11 5.76 17.78
CA PRO A 554 43.05 5.48 18.74
C PRO A 554 41.81 6.34 18.45
N GLY A 555 40.62 5.75 18.59
CA GLY A 555 39.35 6.42 18.35
C GLY A 555 38.98 6.64 16.88
N GLU A 556 39.84 6.27 15.91
CA GLU A 556 39.50 6.27 14.48
C GLU A 556 38.42 5.24 14.16
N ILE A 557 37.70 5.45 13.07
CA ILE A 557 36.54 4.63 12.70
C ILE A 557 36.86 3.77 11.48
N LEU A 558 36.62 2.46 11.59
CA LEU A 558 36.58 1.56 10.45
C LEU A 558 35.28 1.77 9.70
N ARG A 559 35.38 1.91 8.37
CA ARG A 559 34.25 2.18 7.48
C ARG A 559 34.25 1.20 6.32
N VAL A 560 33.06 0.82 5.86
CA VAL A 560 32.89 0.06 4.63
C VAL A 560 32.19 0.88 3.57
N ARG A 561 32.63 0.71 2.32
CA ARG A 561 31.98 1.24 1.12
C ARG A 561 31.77 0.08 0.16
N GLN A 562 30.60 -0.04 -0.43
CA GLN A 562 30.42 -0.96 -1.55
C GLN A 562 31.17 -0.40 -2.76
N GLN A 563 31.93 -1.25 -3.42
CA GLN A 563 32.64 -0.94 -4.66
C GLN A 563 31.77 -1.37 -5.83
N GLY A 564 31.16 -0.38 -6.48
CA GLY A 564 30.40 -0.58 -7.69
C GLY A 564 31.29 -0.48 -8.93
N THR A 565 30.65 -0.66 -10.07
CA THR A 565 31.29 -0.59 -11.38
C THR A 565 31.87 0.79 -11.67
N TYR A 566 31.14 1.85 -11.29
CA TYR A 566 31.46 3.23 -11.66
C TYR A 566 31.91 4.10 -10.49
N ALA A 567 31.54 3.74 -9.25
CA ALA A 567 31.83 4.54 -8.06
C ALA A 567 31.80 3.70 -6.77
N LEU A 568 32.40 4.24 -5.72
CA LEU A 568 32.25 3.76 -4.35
C LEU A 568 31.00 4.37 -3.71
N SER A 569 30.24 3.57 -2.95
CA SER A 569 29.10 4.06 -2.16
C SER A 569 29.49 5.11 -1.14
N ASP A 570 28.54 5.75 -0.47
CA ASP A 570 28.82 6.48 0.76
C ASP A 570 29.27 5.50 1.88
N PRO A 571 30.07 5.97 2.85
CA PRO A 571 30.67 5.11 3.88
C PRO A 571 29.68 4.75 4.98
N LEU A 572 29.66 3.47 5.35
CA LEU A 572 29.04 2.99 6.59
C LEU A 572 30.10 2.88 7.70
N PRO A 573 29.95 3.59 8.83
CA PRO A 573 30.73 3.35 10.04
C PRO A 573 30.47 1.94 10.60
N LEU A 574 31.52 1.16 10.82
CA LEU A 574 31.44 -0.22 11.32
C LEU A 574 31.82 -0.33 12.80
N PHE A 575 32.97 0.22 13.17
CA PHE A 575 33.57 0.06 14.49
C PHE A 575 34.51 1.23 14.79
N ARG A 576 34.53 1.69 16.04
CA ARG A 576 35.50 2.69 16.51
C ARG A 576 36.63 1.96 17.21
N LEU A 577 37.87 2.22 16.78
CA LEU A 577 39.06 1.66 17.40
C LEU A 577 39.14 2.06 18.89
N PRO A 578 39.50 1.11 19.77
CA PRO A 578 39.59 1.36 21.20
C PRO A 578 40.70 2.36 21.57
#